data_AF-A0A7J4LP87-F1
#
_entry.id   AF-A0A7J4LP87-F1
#
_cell.length_a   1.000
_cell.length_b   1.000
_cell.length_c   1.000
_cell.angle_alpha   90.00
_cell.angle_beta   90.00
_cell.angle_gamma   90.00
#
_symmetry.space_group_name_H-M   'P 1'
#
loop_
_entity.id
_entity.type
_entity.pdbx_description
1 polymer ?
#
loop_
_entity_poly.entity_id
_entity_poly.type
_entity_poly.pdbx_seq_one_letter_code
_entity_poly.pdbx_strand_id
1 'polypeptide(L)'
;MPAEKIPGWIERMLLPRLSEISGEIRALDTKIDSLRNETKAEVESLRKEIQYRFEATDSKFETLNAKIDSLDKRIPVIEEITALKIKIADIEKRLAVAET
;
A
#
# COMPACT_ATOMS: atom_id res chain seq x y z
N MET A 1 53.94 -0.20 42.32
CA MET A 1 54.73 0.03 41.09
C MET A 1 54.38 1.41 40.58
N PRO A 2 55.34 2.33 40.41
CA PRO A 2 55.05 3.63 39.80
C PRO A 2 54.68 3.42 38.33
N ALA A 3 53.61 4.06 37.85
CA ALA A 3 53.21 3.98 36.45
C ALA A 3 54.32 4.54 35.56
N GLU A 4 54.87 3.70 34.68
CA GLU A 4 55.86 4.14 33.69
C GLU A 4 55.21 5.18 32.78
N LYS A 5 55.79 6.38 32.73
CA LYS A 5 55.31 7.46 31.86
C LYS A 5 55.60 7.08 30.41
N ILE A 6 54.60 7.24 29.54
CA ILE A 6 54.75 7.02 28.10
C ILE A 6 55.85 7.96 27.57
N PRO A 7 56.86 7.47 26.83
CA PRO A 7 57.87 8.30 26.20
C PRO A 7 57.25 9.36 25.27
N GLY A 8 57.71 10.61 25.36
CA GLY A 8 57.10 11.74 24.62
C GLY A 8 57.14 11.63 23.08
N TRP A 9 58.00 10.79 22.51
CA TRP A 9 58.00 10.52 21.06
C TRP A 9 56.76 9.71 20.63
N ILE A 10 56.27 8.82 21.49
CA ILE A 10 55.04 8.05 21.27
C ILE A 10 53.84 9.00 21.26
N GLU A 11 53.78 9.91 22.23
CA GLU A 11 52.73 10.92 22.32
C GLU A 11 52.67 11.80 21.07
N ARG A 12 53.82 12.32 20.61
CA ARG A 12 53.90 13.15 19.39
C ARG A 12 53.43 12.43 18.12
N MET A 13 53.64 11.12 18.04
CA MET A 13 53.23 10.32 16.87
C MET A 13 51.77 9.86 16.95
N LEU A 14 51.24 9.57 18.13
CA LEU A 14 49.90 9.02 18.31
C LEU A 14 48.82 10.10 18.48
N LEU A 15 49.11 11.21 19.15
CA LEU A 15 48.11 12.27 19.38
C LEU A 15 47.43 12.77 18.10
N PRO A 16 48.16 13.05 16.99
CA PRO A 16 47.51 13.49 15.75
C PRO A 16 46.53 12.45 15.19
N ARG A 17 46.92 11.17 15.21
CA ARG A 17 46.09 10.05 14.73
C ARG A 17 44.83 9.86 15.58
N LEU A 18 44.96 9.99 16.90
CA LEU A 18 43.81 9.91 17.80
C LEU A 18 42.83 11.07 17.59
N SER A 19 43.35 12.27 17.30
CA SER A 19 42.51 13.43 16.95
C SER A 19 41.78 13.23 15.63
N GLU A 20 42.45 12.66 14.63
CA GLU A 20 41.86 12.32 13.32
C GLU A 20 40.74 11.29 13.48
N ILE A 21 41.02 10.16 14.16
CA ILE A 21 40.02 9.12 14.45
C ILE A 21 38.81 9.71 15.21
N SER A 22 39.05 10.57 16.19
CA SER A 22 37.97 11.24 16.93
C SER A 22 37.11 12.13 16.02
N GLY A 23 37.73 12.79 15.03
CA GLY A 23 37.03 13.56 14.01
C GLY A 23 36.20 12.68 13.07
N GLU A 24 36.77 11.57 12.60
CA GLU A 24 36.09 10.58 11.77
C GLU A 24 34.88 9.96 12.48
N ILE A 25 35.02 9.60 13.76
CA ILE A 25 33.92 9.08 14.57
C ILE A 25 32.77 10.09 14.64
N ARG A 26 33.05 11.37 14.91
CA ARG A 26 32.01 12.41 14.93
C ARG A 26 31.33 12.60 13.57
N ALA A 27 32.09 12.50 12.48
CA ALA A 27 31.55 12.57 11.13
C ALA A 27 30.64 11.36 10.84
N LEU A 28 31.03 10.16 11.28
CA LEU A 28 30.21 8.96 11.18
C LEU A 28 28.94 9.07 12.02
N ASP A 29 29.00 9.56 13.26
CA ASP A 29 27.83 9.79 14.11
C ASP A 29 26.82 10.71 13.42
N THR A 30 27.31 11.82 12.86
CA THR A 30 26.48 12.77 12.09
C THR A 30 25.83 12.10 10.87
N LYS A 31 26.59 11.28 10.14
CA LYS A 31 26.07 10.55 8.98
C LYS A 31 25.03 9.50 9.38
N ILE A 32 25.24 8.81 10.49
CA ILE A 32 24.30 7.83 11.04
C ILE A 32 22.99 8.52 11.41
N ASP A 33 23.04 9.69 12.04
CA ASP A 33 21.83 10.42 12.41
C ASP A 33 21.09 10.97 11.18
N SER A 34 21.80 11.41 10.14
CA SER A 34 21.18 11.77 8.85
C SER A 34 20.44 10.59 8.24
N LEU A 35 21.11 9.44 8.11
CA LEU A 35 20.51 8.23 7.54
C LEU A 35 19.31 7.74 8.34
N ARG A 36 19.36 7.82 9.68
CA ARG A 36 18.21 7.50 10.54
C ARG A 36 17.02 8.40 10.28
N ASN A 37 17.26 9.70 10.12
CA ASN A 37 16.19 10.67 9.84
C ASN A 37 15.60 10.49 8.45
N GLU A 38 16.44 10.28 7.43
CA GLU A 38 16.02 9.98 6.06
C GLU A 38 15.18 8.71 6.02
N THR A 39 15.67 7.62 6.62
CA THR A 39 14.94 6.34 6.69
C THR A 39 13.60 6.51 7.42
N LYS A 40 13.55 7.27 8.51
CA LYS A 40 12.31 7.54 9.24
C LYS A 40 11.31 8.31 8.37
N ALA A 41 11.77 9.30 7.61
CA ALA A 41 10.93 10.10 6.72
C ALA A 41 10.39 9.25 5.56
N GLU A 42 11.24 8.42 4.94
CA GLU A 42 10.83 7.51 3.87
C GLU A 42 9.80 6.48 4.34
N VAL A 43 10.04 5.85 5.50
CA VAL A 43 9.10 4.88 6.08
C VAL A 43 7.74 5.53 6.39
N GLU A 44 7.74 6.76 6.92
CA GLU A 44 6.50 7.49 7.19
C GLU A 44 5.77 7.86 5.88
N SER A 45 6.50 8.28 4.85
CA SER A 45 5.93 8.57 3.53
C SER A 45 5.29 7.33 2.91
N LEU A 46 6.00 6.18 2.94
CA LEU A 46 5.49 4.91 2.42
C LEU A 46 4.25 4.45 3.19
N ARG A 47 4.22 4.59 4.51
CA ARG A 47 3.02 4.27 5.32
C ARG A 47 1.82 5.09 4.90
N LYS A 48 1.98 6.40 4.68
CA LYS A 48 0.90 7.29 4.22
C LYS A 48 0.42 6.92 2.82
N GLU A 49 1.34 6.64 1.90
CA GLU A 49 0.98 6.22 0.55
C GLU A 49 0.20 4.91 0.55
N ILE A 50 0.65 3.93 1.33
CA ILE A 50 -0.03 2.64 1.49
C ILE A 50 -1.44 2.84 2.06
N GLN A 51 -1.58 3.65 3.12
CA GLN A 51 -2.88 3.95 3.72
C GLN A 51 -3.85 4.56 2.70
N TYR A 52 -3.40 5.57 1.96
CA TYR A 52 -4.21 6.21 0.91
C TYR A 52 -4.64 5.23 -0.18
N ARG A 53 -3.74 4.32 -0.59
CA ARG A 53 -4.06 3.29 -1.59
C ARG A 53 -5.06 2.26 -1.09
N PHE A 54 -5.02 1.91 0.20
CA PHE A 54 -6.03 1.05 0.81
C PHE A 54 -7.40 1.74 0.86
N GLU A 55 -7.47 2.99 1.32
CA GLU A 55 -8.73 3.76 1.35
C GLU A 55 -9.35 3.91 -0.05
N ALA A 56 -8.52 4.20 -1.06
CA ALA A 56 -8.96 4.26 -2.45
C ALA A 56 -9.44 2.90 -2.98
N THR A 57 -8.90 1.80 -2.46
CA THR A 57 -9.31 0.44 -2.83
C THR A 57 -10.63 0.07 -2.16
N ASP A 58 -10.81 0.39 -0.88
CA ASP A 58 -12.06 0.20 -0.14
C ASP A 58 -13.21 0.95 -0.81
N SER A 59 -13.01 2.22 -1.21
CA SER A 59 -14.03 3.00 -1.94
C SER A 59 -14.42 2.38 -3.29
N LYS A 60 -13.46 1.77 -4.00
CA LYS A 60 -13.76 1.02 -5.23
C LYS A 60 -14.57 -0.24 -4.95
N PHE A 61 -14.28 -0.95 -3.86
CA PHE A 61 -15.07 -2.11 -3.44
C PHE A 61 -16.49 -1.72 -3.04
N GLU A 62 -16.69 -0.62 -2.30
CA GLU A 62 -18.03 -0.10 -1.99
C GLU A 62 -18.82 0.22 -3.26
N THR A 63 -18.17 0.87 -4.23
CA THR A 63 -18.77 1.17 -5.54
C THR A 63 -19.15 -0.10 -6.31
N LEU A 64 -18.29 -1.13 -6.26
CA LEU A 64 -18.57 -2.41 -6.90
C LEU A 64 -19.72 -3.15 -6.22
N ASN A 65 -19.78 -3.16 -4.89
CA ASN A 65 -20.88 -3.77 -4.13
C ASN A 65 -22.20 -3.10 -4.48
N ALA A 66 -22.26 -1.76 -4.53
CA ALA A 66 -23.48 -1.05 -4.94
C ALA A 66 -23.93 -1.40 -6.37
N LYS A 67 -22.98 -1.64 -7.30
CA LYS A 67 -23.29 -2.10 -8.65
C LYS A 67 -23.82 -3.54 -8.65
N ILE A 68 -23.23 -4.42 -7.84
CA ILE A 68 -23.70 -5.81 -7.68
C ILE A 68 -25.12 -5.81 -7.12
N ASP A 69 -25.40 -5.06 -6.06
CA ASP A 69 -26.75 -4.92 -5.48
C ASP A 69 -27.78 -4.44 -6.51
N SER A 70 -27.36 -3.52 -7.40
CA SER A 70 -28.20 -3.04 -8.49
C SER A 70 -28.47 -4.11 -9.55
N LEU A 71 -27.46 -4.93 -9.87
CA LEU A 71 -27.62 -6.06 -10.79
C LEU A 71 -28.52 -7.15 -10.18
N ASP A 72 -28.34 -7.48 -8.90
CA ASP A 72 -29.16 -8.45 -8.19
C ASP A 72 -30.64 -8.06 -8.23
N LYS A 73 -30.96 -6.77 -8.08
CA LYS A 73 -32.34 -6.25 -8.22
C LYS A 73 -32.91 -6.38 -9.64
N ARG A 74 -32.06 -6.46 -10.67
CA ARG A 74 -32.50 -6.58 -12.07
C ARG A 74 -32.72 -8.02 -12.51
N ILE A 75 -32.14 -9.00 -11.81
CA ILE A 75 -32.29 -10.42 -12.14
C ILE A 75 -33.77 -10.86 -12.14
N PRO A 76 -34.60 -10.56 -11.11
CA PRO A 76 -36.01 -10.96 -11.10
C PRO A 76 -36.81 -10.38 -12.29
N VAL A 77 -36.50 -9.15 -12.71
CA VAL A 77 -37.14 -8.52 -13.88
C VAL A 77 -36.82 -9.28 -15.16
N ILE A 78 -35.59 -9.78 -15.31
CA ILE A 78 -35.19 -10.58 -16.47
C ILE A 78 -35.89 -11.94 -16.47
N GLU A 79 -36.07 -12.55 -15.29
CA GLU A 79 -36.83 -13.79 -15.11
C GLU A 79 -38.30 -13.61 -15.52
N GLU A 80 -38.94 -12.52 -15.07
CA GLU A 80 -40.31 -12.17 -15.46
C GLU A 80 -40.45 -11.95 -16.97
N ILE A 81 -39.53 -11.21 -17.59
CA ILE A 81 -39.52 -11.01 -19.05
C ILE A 81 -39.42 -12.35 -19.79
N THR A 82 -38.62 -13.28 -19.28
CA THR A 82 -38.46 -14.61 -19.87
C THR A 82 -39.75 -15.41 -19.76
N ALA A 83 -40.42 -15.38 -18.60
CA ALA A 83 -41.72 -16.01 -18.42
C ALA A 83 -42.80 -15.42 -19.34
N LEU A 84 -42.82 -14.09 -19.53
CA LEU A 84 -43.75 -13.43 -20.44
C LEU A 84 -43.52 -13.83 -21.90
N LYS A 85 -42.26 -13.92 -22.35
CA LYS A 85 -41.94 -14.40 -23.71
C LYS A 85 -42.49 -15.80 -23.98
N ILE A 86 -42.40 -16.71 -23.01
CA ILE A 86 -42.96 -18.06 -23.13
C ILE A 86 -44.49 -18.01 -23.28
N LYS A 87 -45.17 -17.19 -22.46
CA LYS A 87 -46.64 -17.02 -22.54
C LYS A 87 -47.08 -16.42 -23.87
N ILE A 88 -46.33 -15.45 -24.40
CA ILE A 88 -46.61 -14.85 -25.72
C ILE A 88 -46.53 -15.90 -26.81
N ALA A 89 -45.48 -16.73 -26.83
CA ALA A 89 -45.33 -17.80 -27.80
C ALA A 89 -46.48 -18.84 -27.74
N ASP A 90 -46.97 -19.17 -26.54
CA ASP A 90 -48.15 -20.03 -26.39
C ASP A 90 -49.42 -19.39 -26.95
N ILE A 91 -49.64 -18.10 -26.66
CA ILE A 91 -50.78 -17.34 -27.18
C ILE A 91 -50.74 -17.27 -28.71
N GLU A 92 -49.58 -16.96 -29.30
CA GLU A 92 -49.39 -16.92 -30.76
C GLU A 92 -49.75 -18.26 -31.40
N LYS A 93 -49.31 -19.38 -30.80
CA LYS A 93 -49.67 -20.72 -31.29
C LYS A 93 -51.17 -20.99 -31.22
N ARG A 94 -51.84 -20.58 -30.14
CA ARG A 94 -53.29 -20.77 -29.95
C ARG A 94 -54.10 -19.92 -30.92
N LEU A 95 -53.66 -18.70 -31.19
CA LEU A 95 -54.31 -17.80 -32.15
C LEU A 95 -54.25 -18.38 -33.56
N ALA A 96 -53.10 -18.89 -33.98
CA ALA A 96 -52.94 -19.53 -35.29
C ALA A 96 -53.88 -20.72 -35.51
N VAL A 97 -54.22 -21.48 -34.45
CA VAL A 97 -55.19 -22.59 -34.52
C VAL A 97 -56.64 -22.10 -34.54
N ALA A 98 -56.93 -20.93 -33.94
CA ALA A 98 -58.28 -20.37 -33.93
C ALA A 98 -58.66 -19.67 -35.24
N GLU A 99 -57.67 -19.23 -36.02
CA GLU A 99 -57.85 -18.57 -37.31
C GLU A 99 -58.00 -19.55 -38.50
N THR A 100 -57.78 -20.86 -38.26
CA THR A 100 -57.97 -21.95 -39.23
C THR A 100 -59.31 -22.65 -39.06
#